data_AF-I3R699-F1
#
_entry.id   AF-I3R699-F1
#
_cell.length_a   1.000
_cell.length_b   1.000
_cell.length_c   1.000
_cell.angle_alpha   90.00
_cell.angle_beta   90.00
_cell.angle_gamma   90.00
#
_symmetry.space_group_name_H-M   'P 1'
#
loop_
_entity.id
_entity.type
_entity.pdbx_description
1 polymer ?
#
loop_
_entity_poly.entity_id
_entity_poly.type
_entity_poly.pdbx_seq_one_letter_code
_entity_poly.pdbx_strand_id
1 'polypeptide(L)'
;MATESTATNVVVSFPDELSAWGYDQLTADRFVNYLKRVHEEAVPGDEWEEFLDVGCCGDALTLTLRVEALEPEGATTLGEETEIEFVEREGTVNGGWCVQSADGPKSSTANQR
;
A
#
# COMPACT_ATOMS: atom_id res chain seq x y z
N MET A 1 -20.19 -3.11 -23.66
CA MET A 1 -18.79 -2.85 -24.05
C MET A 1 -18.30 -1.81 -23.05
N ALA A 2 -17.65 -2.25 -21.97
CA ALA A 2 -17.08 -1.33 -21.01
C ALA A 2 -15.87 -0.68 -21.70
N THR A 3 -15.88 0.64 -21.80
CA THR A 3 -14.72 1.39 -22.27
C THR A 3 -13.68 1.30 -21.17
N GLU A 4 -12.73 0.39 -21.32
CA GLU A 4 -11.50 0.30 -20.52
C GLU A 4 -10.81 1.66 -20.58
N SER A 5 -11.12 2.50 -19.61
CA SER A 5 -10.55 3.85 -19.50
C SER A 5 -9.42 3.75 -18.50
N THR A 6 -8.22 4.18 -18.91
CA THR A 6 -7.05 4.16 -18.05
C THR A 6 -7.17 5.24 -16.99
N ALA A 7 -6.96 4.87 -15.74
CA ALA A 7 -6.96 5.81 -14.63
C ALA A 7 -5.69 6.67 -14.67
N THR A 8 -5.84 7.98 -14.49
CA THR A 8 -4.72 8.89 -14.23
C THR A 8 -4.30 8.86 -12.77
N ASN A 9 -5.24 8.61 -11.85
CA ASN A 9 -4.97 8.49 -10.42
C ASN A 9 -5.81 7.35 -9.83
N VAL A 10 -5.22 6.57 -8.92
CA VAL A 10 -5.90 5.59 -8.09
C VAL A 10 -5.60 5.88 -6.62
N VAL A 11 -6.66 5.98 -5.82
CA VAL A 11 -6.57 6.15 -4.37
C VAL A 11 -6.63 4.78 -3.73
N VAL A 12 -5.59 4.43 -2.98
CA VAL A 12 -5.43 3.13 -2.32
C VAL A 12 -5.26 3.36 -0.82
N SER A 13 -6.09 2.71 -0.02
CA SER A 13 -5.98 2.78 1.42
C SER A 13 -5.09 1.67 1.99
N PHE A 14 -4.35 2.01 3.05
CA PHE A 14 -3.51 1.08 3.80
C PHE A 14 -3.84 1.14 5.31
N PRO A 15 -3.62 0.05 6.06
CA PRO A 15 -3.92 0.00 7.50
C PRO A 15 -3.06 0.97 8.33
N ASP A 16 -3.68 1.65 9.29
CA ASP A 16 -3.03 2.63 10.18
C ASP A 16 -2.00 2.01 11.14
N GLU A 17 -2.08 0.69 11.39
CA GLU A 17 -1.05 -0.06 12.13
C GLU A 17 0.28 -0.19 11.35
N LEU A 18 0.35 0.29 10.10
CA LEU A 18 1.58 0.27 9.31
C LEU A 18 2.63 1.20 9.90
N SER A 19 3.77 0.61 10.29
CA SER A 19 4.92 1.39 10.76
C SER A 19 5.44 2.37 9.71
N ALA A 20 6.10 3.45 10.15
CA ALA A 20 6.73 4.42 9.24
C ALA A 20 7.74 3.77 8.27
N TRP A 21 8.45 2.73 8.71
CA TRP A 21 9.32 1.94 7.85
C TRP A 21 8.54 1.18 6.77
N GLY A 22 7.42 0.54 7.14
CA GLY A 22 6.54 -0.12 6.19
C GLY A 22 5.93 0.87 5.18
N TYR A 23 5.59 2.07 5.63
CA TYR A 23 5.11 3.14 4.76
C TYR A 23 6.18 3.62 3.75
N ASP A 24 7.44 3.73 4.16
CA ASP A 24 8.56 4.02 3.25
C ASP A 24 8.73 2.92 2.18
N GLN A 25 8.53 1.65 2.55
CA GLN A 25 8.55 0.56 1.58
C GLN A 25 7.34 0.56 0.64
N LEU A 26 6.15 0.87 1.15
CA LEU A 26 4.91 0.96 0.39
C LEU A 26 4.98 2.08 -0.66
N THR A 27 5.54 3.23 -0.28
CA THR A 27 5.64 4.41 -1.15
C THR A 27 6.88 4.39 -2.07
N ALA A 28 7.77 3.41 -1.92
CA ALA A 28 8.94 3.28 -2.76
C ALA A 28 8.55 3.02 -4.23
N ASP A 29 9.22 3.68 -5.17
CA ASP A 29 8.96 3.54 -6.62
C ASP A 29 8.95 2.08 -7.09
N ARG A 30 9.82 1.24 -6.51
CA ARG A 30 9.89 -0.19 -6.85
C ARG A 30 8.59 -0.93 -6.54
N PHE A 31 7.93 -0.58 -5.44
CA PHE A 31 6.71 -1.22 -4.98
C PHE A 31 5.50 -0.64 -5.70
N VAL A 32 5.45 0.67 -5.87
CA VAL A 32 4.44 1.36 -6.69
C VAL A 32 4.42 0.82 -8.12
N ASN A 33 5.58 0.68 -8.75
CA ASN A 33 5.68 0.11 -10.10
C ASN A 33 5.31 -1.39 -10.15
N TYR A 34 5.53 -2.12 -9.06
CA TYR A 34 5.09 -3.50 -8.93
C TYR A 34 3.56 -3.59 -8.85
N LEU A 35 2.91 -2.76 -8.02
CA LEU A 35 1.46 -2.72 -7.88
C LEU A 35 0.77 -2.47 -9.23
N LYS A 36 1.23 -1.47 -10.00
CA LYS A 36 0.70 -1.15 -11.34
C LYS A 36 0.79 -2.32 -12.31
N ARG A 37 1.83 -3.16 -12.19
CA ARG A 37 2.07 -4.29 -13.09
C ARG A 37 1.30 -5.53 -12.71
N VAL A 38 1.03 -5.72 -11.42
CA VAL A 38 0.30 -6.90 -10.92
C VAL A 38 -1.21 -6.65 -10.94
N HIS A 39 -1.62 -5.43 -10.65
CA HIS A 39 -3.03 -4.99 -10.67
C HIS A 39 -3.28 -4.14 -11.90
N GLU A 40 -3.21 -4.74 -13.09
CA GLU A 40 -3.50 -4.03 -14.36
C GLU A 40 -4.94 -3.50 -14.42
N GLU A 41 -5.84 -4.07 -13.62
CA GLU A 41 -7.23 -3.65 -13.46
C GLU A 41 -7.57 -3.45 -11.99
N ALA A 42 -8.46 -2.49 -11.71
CA ALA A 42 -8.85 -2.12 -10.36
C ALA A 42 -10.26 -1.51 -10.34
N VAL A 43 -11.05 -1.89 -9.33
CA VAL A 43 -12.39 -1.35 -9.09
C VAL A 43 -12.47 -0.83 -7.64
N PRO A 44 -13.19 0.28 -7.38
CA PRO A 44 -13.42 0.73 -6.01
C PRO A 44 -14.03 -0.37 -5.13
N GLY A 45 -13.38 -0.64 -4.01
CA GLY A 45 -13.72 -1.71 -3.08
C GLY A 45 -12.87 -2.98 -3.22
N ASP A 46 -12.06 -3.12 -4.27
CA ASP A 46 -11.13 -4.24 -4.41
C ASP A 46 -10.10 -4.23 -3.29
N GLU A 47 -9.82 -5.42 -2.75
CA GLU A 47 -8.82 -5.63 -1.72
C GLU A 47 -7.63 -6.39 -2.30
N TRP A 48 -6.42 -5.87 -2.08
CA TRP A 48 -5.18 -6.47 -2.53
C TRP A 48 -4.38 -6.96 -1.33
N GLU A 49 -4.16 -8.26 -1.26
CA GLU A 49 -3.28 -8.87 -0.25
C GLU A 49 -1.83 -8.77 -0.71
N GLU A 50 -1.07 -7.91 -0.05
CA GLU A 50 0.28 -7.55 -0.45
C GLU A 50 1.30 -7.85 0.63
N PHE A 51 2.55 -8.08 0.19
CA PHE A 51 3.66 -8.29 1.09
C PHE A 51 4.82 -7.33 0.80
N LEU A 52 5.30 -6.66 1.86
CA LEU A 52 6.51 -5.85 1.80
C LEU A 52 7.68 -6.74 2.21
N ASP A 53 8.53 -7.07 1.24
CA ASP A 53 9.75 -7.84 1.49
C ASP A 53 10.75 -7.00 2.31
N VAL A 54 11.09 -7.50 3.50
CA VAL A 54 11.96 -6.85 4.50
C VAL A 54 13.43 -7.32 4.39
N GLY A 55 13.75 -8.18 3.43
CA GLY A 55 15.12 -8.62 3.16
C GLY A 55 15.54 -9.90 3.91
N CYS A 56 16.83 -10.24 3.76
CA CYS A 56 17.46 -11.55 4.01
C CYS A 56 17.23 -12.18 5.41
N CYS A 57 16.84 -11.39 6.41
CA CYS A 57 16.69 -11.85 7.79
C CYS A 57 15.25 -12.08 8.26
N GLY A 58 14.28 -12.03 7.33
CA GLY A 58 12.99 -12.70 7.48
C GLY A 58 12.02 -12.02 8.45
N ASP A 59 11.02 -11.37 7.88
CA ASP A 59 9.61 -11.41 8.29
C ASP A 59 8.84 -10.48 7.33
N ALA A 60 8.26 -11.03 6.27
CA ALA A 60 7.48 -10.24 5.32
C ALA A 60 6.29 -9.57 6.05
N LEU A 61 6.13 -8.26 5.87
CA LEU A 61 4.92 -7.58 6.36
C LEU A 61 3.80 -7.83 5.35
N THR A 62 2.75 -8.53 5.76
CA THR A 62 1.56 -8.72 4.96
C THR A 62 0.51 -7.69 5.36
N LEU A 63 -0.05 -7.00 4.37
CA LEU A 63 -1.10 -6.02 4.58
C LEU A 63 -2.16 -6.16 3.49
N THR A 64 -3.36 -5.68 3.81
CA THR A 64 -4.45 -5.58 2.83
C THR A 64 -4.58 -4.13 2.40
N LEU A 65 -4.24 -3.85 1.15
CA LEU A 65 -4.55 -2.59 0.50
C LEU A 65 -6.00 -2.62 -0.01
N ARG A 66 -6.66 -1.47 -0.10
CA ARG A 66 -8.00 -1.40 -0.70
C ARG A 66 -8.09 -0.24 -1.66
N VAL A 67 -8.67 -0.47 -2.83
CA VAL A 67 -8.93 0.59 -3.81
C VAL A 67 -10.13 1.41 -3.31
N GLU A 68 -9.92 2.70 -3.08
CA GLU A 68 -10.98 3.60 -2.63
C GLU A 68 -11.66 4.29 -3.82
N ALA A 69 -10.87 4.74 -4.80
CA ALA A 69 -11.36 5.47 -5.96
C ALA A 69 -10.39 5.39 -7.14
N LEU A 70 -10.93 5.58 -8.34
CA LEU A 70 -10.15 5.80 -9.56
C LEU A 70 -10.62 7.08 -10.24
N GLU A 71 -9.68 7.82 -10.81
CA GLU A 71 -9.92 8.97 -11.66
C GLU A 71 -9.38 8.74 -13.07
N PRO A 72 -10.14 9.04 -14.14
CA PRO A 72 -11.52 9.54 -14.11
C PRO A 72 -12.52 8.47 -13.64
N GLU A 73 -13.69 8.92 -13.15
CA GLU A 73 -14.74 8.01 -12.70
C GLU A 73 -15.13 7.02 -13.82
N GLY A 74 -15.18 5.73 -13.48
CA GLY A 74 -15.45 4.65 -14.43
C GLY A 74 -14.21 4.12 -15.16
N ALA A 75 -13.02 4.64 -14.87
CA ALA A 75 -11.77 3.98 -15.19
C ALA A 75 -11.63 2.66 -14.45
N THR A 76 -11.06 1.66 -15.12
CA THR A 76 -10.86 0.31 -14.57
C THR A 76 -9.46 -0.23 -14.81
N THR A 77 -8.63 0.48 -15.58
CA THR A 77 -7.30 0.02 -15.99
C THR A 77 -6.23 0.89 -15.34
N LEU A 78 -5.20 0.26 -14.76
CA LEU A 78 -4.00 0.94 -14.28
C LEU A 78 -2.89 0.84 -15.34
N GLY A 79 -2.29 1.98 -15.66
CA GLY A 79 -1.16 2.07 -16.59
C GLY A 79 0.14 2.47 -15.89
N GLU A 80 1.24 2.49 -16.63
CA GLU A 80 2.55 2.91 -16.10
C GLU A 80 2.52 4.36 -15.59
N GLU A 81 1.76 5.22 -16.27
CA GLU A 81 1.60 6.65 -15.95
C GLU A 81 0.58 6.92 -14.82
N THR A 82 -0.19 5.92 -14.38
CA THR A 82 -1.19 6.11 -13.32
C THR A 82 -0.52 6.49 -12.01
N GLU A 83 -0.96 7.56 -11.36
CA GLU A 83 -0.46 7.94 -10.04
C GLU A 83 -1.17 7.11 -8.97
N ILE A 84 -0.44 6.64 -7.95
CA ILE A 84 -1.03 5.94 -6.81
C ILE A 84 -0.96 6.87 -5.61
N GLU A 85 -2.11 7.26 -5.09
CA GLU A 85 -2.25 8.02 -3.85
C GLU A 85 -2.55 7.06 -2.69
N PHE A 86 -1.77 7.16 -1.60
CA PHE A 86 -1.97 6.32 -0.42
C PHE A 86 -2.67 7.09 0.69
N VAL A 87 -3.74 6.49 1.25
CA VAL A 87 -4.49 7.06 2.37
C VAL A 87 -4.59 6.08 3.54
N GLU A 88 -4.55 6.58 4.76
CA GLU A 88 -4.70 5.73 5.95
C GLU A 88 -6.15 5.28 6.14
N ARG A 89 -6.34 4.02 6.54
CA ARG A 89 -7.62 3.47 7.01
C ARG A 89 -7.44 2.67 8.29
N GLU A 90 -8.51 2.55 9.07
CA GLU A 90 -8.54 1.61 10.19
C GLU A 90 -8.34 0.17 9.69
N GLY A 91 -7.33 -0.52 10.20
CA GLY A 91 -7.04 -1.90 9.81
C GLY A 91 -5.77 -2.47 10.44
N THR A 92 -5.56 -3.77 10.27
CA THR A 92 -4.44 -4.49 10.88
C THR A 92 -3.40 -4.92 9.85
N VAL A 93 -2.12 -4.80 10.24
CA VAL A 93 -0.98 -5.38 9.51
C VAL A 93 -0.59 -6.69 10.17
N ASN A 94 -0.46 -7.76 9.37
CA ASN A 94 -0.04 -9.08 9.83
C ASN A 94 1.39 -9.36 9.37
N GLY A 95 2.31 -9.62 10.28
CA GLY A 95 3.70 -9.89 9.93
C GLY A 95 4.64 -9.28 10.97
N GLY A 96 5.58 -10.07 11.46
CA GLY A 96 6.23 -9.78 12.72
C GLY A 96 7.61 -9.14 12.60
N TRP A 97 7.76 -7.86 12.90
CA TRP A 97 9.02 -7.32 13.45
C TRP A 97 9.17 -7.72 14.95
N CYS A 98 8.77 -8.93 15.35
CA CYS A 98 8.89 -9.36 16.75
C CYS A 98 10.25 -10.02 17.07
N VAL A 99 11.12 -10.25 16.08
CA VAL A 99 12.31 -11.10 16.26
C VAL A 99 13.63 -10.34 16.47
N GLN A 100 13.68 -9.00 16.35
CA GLN A 100 14.95 -8.23 16.48
C GLN A 100 14.89 -6.98 17.40
N SER A 101 13.74 -6.62 17.98
CA SER A 101 13.62 -5.43 18.83
C SER A 101 14.19 -5.65 20.23
N ALA A 102 15.50 -5.80 20.34
CA ALA A 102 16.22 -5.28 21.50
C ALA A 102 16.59 -3.79 21.32
N ASP A 103 16.58 -3.23 20.09
CA ASP A 103 17.05 -1.85 19.82
C ASP A 103 16.39 -1.13 18.61
N GLY A 104 15.10 -1.35 18.30
CA GLY A 104 14.40 -0.58 17.25
C GLY A 104 14.06 0.86 17.67
N PRO A 105 14.14 1.88 16.78
CA PRO A 105 13.79 3.26 17.14
C PRO A 105 12.33 3.33 17.54
N LYS A 106 12.07 3.80 18.77
CA LYS A 106 10.71 3.96 19.28
C LYS A 106 9.95 4.95 18.41
N SER A 107 8.84 4.53 17.83
CA SER A 107 7.81 5.41 17.27
C SER A 107 7.45 6.45 18.32
N SER A 108 7.90 7.69 18.12
CA SER A 108 7.51 8.84 18.93
C SER A 108 6.47 9.63 18.15
N THR A 109 5.26 9.09 18.08
CA THR A 109 4.06 9.90 17.79
C THR A 109 3.11 9.79 18.97
N ALA A 110 3.51 10.35 20.11
CA ALA A 110 2.59 10.74 21.18
C ALA A 110 3.24 11.78 22.11
N ASN A 111 2.95 13.05 21.82
CA ASN A 111 2.77 14.13 22.80
C ASN A 111 4.00 14.59 23.63
N GLN A 112 4.75 15.59 23.13
CA GLN A 112 5.55 16.47 23.99
C GLN A 112 4.70 17.70 24.38
N ARG A 113 4.25 17.73 25.62
CA ARG A 113 3.84 18.93 26.37
C ARG A 113 4.56 18.95 27.71
#